data_AF-A0A7V2IKG9-F1
#
_entry.id   AF-A0A7V2IKG9-F1
#
_cell.length_a   1.000
_cell.length_b   1.000
_cell.length_c   1.000
_cell.angle_alpha   90.00
_cell.angle_beta   90.00
_cell.angle_gamma   90.00
#
_symmetry.space_group_name_H-M   'P 1'
#
loop_
_entity.id
_entity.type
_entity.pdbx_description
1 polymer ?
#
loop_
_entity_poly.entity_id
_entity_poly.type
_entity_poly.pdbx_seq_one_letter_code
_entity_poly.pdbx_strand_id
1 'polypeptide(L)'
;MAAVLYGVLAIAVFLPVLGHAQRLEYLPVIASVVGAAGTLVLSRRWIAAWPASFLAGAVYGFGPFALGFLRFHPAASLVPALVPWLFCLAAFRHGRRRGSLRDGLYAGVLAIVPFAFVIAFFQCCAAMRFWPVPADRLGAQTWAGLLVPQAVPGVGVHHVPLVLLVVGLAVHALARRAGPLVVVAVSLVLAMSPPVLQVSPVVWLAIPTVYAAVLVGVGAQTLAWAGRADGGALGLALGAAGVLAAVTGVLGLRFSPSSVYFDAARLYGLAAVMSAAILFIGRSGARWHGLRWAILMVVLGLDLILGARLLVSQMR
;
A
#
# COMPACT_ATOMS: atom_id res chain seq x y z
N MET A 1 -15.18 -13.43 7.12
CA MET A 1 -13.83 -14.02 6.95
C MET A 1 -12.73 -12.95 6.85
N ALA A 2 -12.70 -12.08 5.83
CA ALA A 2 -11.60 -11.10 5.68
C ALA A 2 -11.41 -10.16 6.89
N ALA A 3 -12.50 -9.63 7.46
CA ALA A 3 -12.43 -8.80 8.66
C ALA A 3 -11.80 -9.52 9.87
N VAL A 4 -12.08 -10.82 10.03
CA VAL A 4 -11.47 -11.66 11.08
C VAL A 4 -9.98 -11.80 10.84
N LEU A 5 -9.56 -12.07 9.59
CA LEU A 5 -8.14 -12.19 9.25
C LEU A 5 -7.38 -10.87 9.43
N TYR A 6 -7.98 -9.73 9.08
CA TYR A 6 -7.39 -8.43 9.39
C TYR A 6 -7.38 -8.13 10.89
N GLY A 7 -8.37 -8.59 11.65
CA GLY A 7 -8.35 -8.51 13.11
C GLY A 7 -7.19 -9.32 13.72
N VAL A 8 -6.98 -10.56 13.26
CA VAL A 8 -5.83 -11.38 13.66
C VAL A 8 -4.51 -10.72 13.28
N LEU A 9 -4.42 -10.15 12.07
CA LEU A 9 -3.23 -9.43 11.63
C LEU A 9 -2.97 -8.18 12.47
N ALA A 10 -4.02 -7.44 12.82
CA ALA A 10 -3.94 -6.29 13.71
C ALA A 10 -3.43 -6.69 15.09
N ILE A 11 -3.94 -7.78 15.67
CA ILE A 11 -3.40 -8.31 16.92
C ILE A 11 -1.92 -8.66 16.74
N ALA A 12 -1.55 -9.41 15.69
CA ALA A 12 -0.16 -9.82 15.48
C ALA A 12 0.84 -8.66 15.32
N VAL A 13 0.41 -7.56 14.68
CA VAL A 13 1.22 -6.35 14.44
C VAL A 13 1.26 -5.45 15.68
N PHE A 14 0.11 -5.21 16.32
CA PHE A 14 -0.04 -4.25 17.41
C PHE A 14 0.10 -4.87 18.80
N LEU A 15 0.21 -6.20 18.95
CA LEU A 15 0.41 -6.88 20.24
C LEU A 15 1.42 -6.19 21.18
N PRO A 16 2.63 -5.78 20.73
CA PRO A 16 3.58 -5.11 21.62
C PRO A 16 3.09 -3.75 22.15
N VAL A 17 2.13 -3.11 21.48
CA VAL A 17 1.58 -1.79 21.81
C VAL A 17 0.31 -1.90 22.64
N LEU A 18 -0.52 -2.92 22.39
CA LEU A 18 -1.86 -3.08 22.97
C LEU A 18 -1.85 -3.27 24.50
N GLY A 19 -0.74 -3.71 25.09
CA GLY A 19 -0.64 -3.95 26.54
C GLY A 19 -0.69 -2.69 27.42
N HIS A 20 -0.43 -1.51 26.85
CA HIS A 20 -0.38 -0.24 27.59
C HIS A 20 -1.29 0.85 26.99
N ALA A 21 -2.15 0.48 26.03
CA ALA A 21 -2.89 1.43 25.22
C ALA A 21 -4.07 2.07 25.99
N GLN A 22 -4.16 3.39 25.97
CA GLN A 22 -5.37 4.11 26.40
C GLN A 22 -6.49 4.00 25.36
N ARG A 23 -7.74 4.36 25.71
CA ARG A 23 -8.92 4.20 24.83
C ARG A 23 -8.75 4.79 23.43
N LEU A 24 -8.07 5.94 23.29
CA LEU A 24 -7.84 6.59 22.00
C LEU A 24 -6.72 5.92 21.17
N GLU A 25 -5.81 5.18 21.80
CA GLU A 25 -4.70 4.49 21.12
C GLU A 25 -5.16 3.22 20.38
N TYR A 26 -6.39 2.75 20.61
CA TYR A 26 -7.00 1.70 19.79
C TYR A 26 -7.49 2.22 18.42
N LEU A 27 -7.64 3.54 18.25
CA LEU A 27 -8.18 4.11 17.02
C LEU A 27 -7.32 3.79 15.78
N PRO A 28 -5.97 3.88 15.80
CA PRO A 28 -5.13 3.49 14.68
C PRO A 28 -5.21 1.99 14.33
N VAL A 29 -5.43 1.14 15.34
CA VAL A 29 -5.60 -0.30 15.14
C VAL A 29 -6.91 -0.58 14.40
N ILE A 30 -8.00 0.04 14.85
CA ILE A 30 -9.31 -0.07 14.18
C ILE A 30 -9.24 0.54 12.78
N ALA A 31 -8.63 1.71 12.63
CA ALA A 31 -8.43 2.40 11.36
C ALA A 31 -7.66 1.54 10.35
N SER A 32 -6.63 0.82 10.78
CA SER A 32 -5.85 -0.10 9.94
C SER A 32 -6.73 -1.23 9.39
N VAL A 33 -7.56 -1.85 10.24
CA VAL A 33 -8.51 -2.90 9.84
C VAL A 33 -9.58 -2.36 8.88
N VAL A 34 -10.14 -1.18 9.18
CA VAL A 34 -11.17 -0.53 8.37
C VAL A 34 -10.62 -0.13 7.01
N GLY A 35 -9.43 0.48 6.95
CA GLY A 35 -8.75 0.83 5.71
C GLY A 35 -8.38 -0.40 4.87
N ALA A 36 -7.91 -1.48 5.51
CA ALA A 36 -7.64 -2.75 4.84
C ALA A 36 -8.91 -3.36 4.25
N ALA A 37 -10.00 -3.40 5.01
CA ALA A 37 -11.29 -3.92 4.55
C ALA A 37 -11.85 -3.10 3.38
N GLY A 38 -11.79 -1.76 3.47
CA GLY A 38 -12.24 -0.88 2.39
C GLY A 38 -11.41 -1.09 1.11
N THR A 39 -10.09 -1.23 1.24
CA THR A 39 -9.20 -1.48 0.10
C THR A 39 -9.42 -2.86 -0.51
N LEU A 40 -9.68 -3.90 0.29
CA LEU A 40 -10.09 -5.21 -0.21
C LEU A 40 -11.36 -5.07 -1.06
N VAL A 41 -12.40 -4.45 -0.52
CA VAL A 41 -13.68 -4.26 -1.22
C VAL A 41 -13.45 -3.50 -2.52
N LEU A 42 -12.76 -2.36 -2.47
CA LEU A 42 -12.41 -1.55 -3.63
C LEU A 42 -11.68 -2.35 -4.71
N SER A 43 -10.68 -3.15 -4.31
CA SER A 43 -9.84 -3.91 -5.23
C SER A 43 -10.60 -5.01 -5.98
N ARG A 44 -11.73 -5.51 -5.47
CA ARG A 44 -12.58 -6.52 -6.15
C ARG A 44 -13.07 -6.06 -7.52
N ARG A 45 -13.06 -4.76 -7.79
CA ARG A 45 -13.40 -4.21 -9.10
C ARG A 45 -12.39 -4.58 -10.20
N TRP A 46 -11.13 -4.80 -9.83
CA TRP A 46 -10.00 -5.05 -10.74
C TRP A 46 -9.31 -6.40 -10.54
N ILE A 47 -9.41 -6.96 -9.35
CA ILE A 47 -8.76 -8.21 -8.95
C ILE A 47 -9.82 -9.30 -8.81
N ALA A 48 -9.66 -10.39 -9.55
CA ALA A 48 -10.56 -11.54 -9.51
C ALA A 48 -10.19 -12.47 -8.35
N ALA A 49 -8.89 -12.74 -8.13
CA ALA A 49 -8.39 -13.62 -7.09
C ALA A 49 -8.62 -13.02 -5.69
N TRP A 50 -9.34 -13.75 -4.84
CA TRP A 50 -9.58 -13.32 -3.46
C TRP A 50 -8.29 -13.08 -2.67
N PRO A 51 -7.24 -13.95 -2.73
CA PRO A 51 -5.99 -13.72 -2.01
C PRO A 51 -5.30 -12.41 -2.42
N ALA A 52 -5.25 -12.06 -3.71
CA ALA A 52 -4.68 -10.79 -4.15
C ALA A 52 -5.48 -9.57 -3.64
N SER A 53 -6.81 -9.66 -3.56
CA SER A 53 -7.63 -8.58 -3.00
C SER A 53 -7.39 -8.44 -1.50
N PHE A 54 -7.24 -9.56 -0.80
CA PHE A 54 -6.84 -9.58 0.61
C PHE A 54 -5.47 -8.95 0.83
N LEU A 55 -4.49 -9.27 -0.03
CA LEU A 55 -3.15 -8.68 0.00
C LEU A 55 -3.17 -7.17 -0.24
N ALA A 56 -3.95 -6.69 -1.21
CA ALA A 56 -4.13 -5.26 -1.45
C ALA A 56 -4.61 -4.55 -0.18
N GLY A 57 -5.62 -5.11 0.50
CA GLY A 57 -6.07 -4.56 1.78
C GLY A 57 -5.00 -4.61 2.88
N ALA A 58 -4.28 -5.73 3.01
CA ALA A 58 -3.24 -5.88 4.02
C ALA A 58 -2.11 -4.86 3.83
N VAL A 59 -1.65 -4.66 2.59
CA VAL A 59 -0.58 -3.72 2.25
C VAL A 59 -0.99 -2.28 2.50
N TYR A 60 -2.25 -1.92 2.27
CA TYR A 60 -2.73 -0.58 2.57
C TYR A 60 -2.87 -0.33 4.07
N GLY A 61 -3.59 -1.20 4.79
CA GLY A 61 -3.91 -0.99 6.20
C GLY A 61 -2.75 -1.23 7.16
N PHE A 62 -1.82 -2.12 6.81
CA PHE A 62 -0.66 -2.49 7.65
C PHE A 62 0.68 -2.15 6.98
N GLY A 63 0.65 -1.31 5.94
CA GLY A 63 1.83 -0.82 5.25
C GLY A 63 2.52 0.32 6.00
N PRO A 64 3.75 0.69 5.58
CA PRO A 64 4.52 1.79 6.15
C PRO A 64 3.79 3.13 6.13
N PHE A 65 2.95 3.36 5.12
CA PHE A 65 2.09 4.55 5.05
C PHE A 65 1.09 4.62 6.22
N ALA A 66 0.22 3.61 6.38
CA ALA A 66 -0.81 3.61 7.42
C ALA A 66 -0.20 3.55 8.83
N LEU A 67 0.83 2.71 9.03
CA LEU A 67 1.55 2.63 10.30
C LEU A 67 2.30 3.92 10.62
N GLY A 68 2.74 4.67 9.61
CA GLY A 68 3.36 5.97 9.78
C GLY A 68 2.47 7.02 10.45
N PHE A 69 1.15 6.80 10.54
CA PHE A 69 0.24 7.66 11.27
C PHE A 69 0.27 7.46 12.79
N LEU A 70 0.96 6.42 13.28
CA LEU A 70 1.13 6.19 14.72
C LEU A 70 1.97 7.27 15.41
N ARG A 71 2.83 7.97 14.66
CA ARG A 71 3.63 9.10 15.16
C ARG A 71 2.82 10.40 15.33
N PHE A 72 1.56 10.39 14.89
CA PHE A 72 0.68 11.55 14.89
C PHE A 72 -0.49 11.33 15.85
N HIS A 73 -1.36 12.33 15.97
CA HIS A 73 -2.54 12.18 16.82
C HIS A 73 -3.43 11.02 16.30
N PRO A 74 -3.98 10.14 17.17
CA PRO A 74 -4.74 8.96 16.75
C PRO A 74 -5.87 9.25 15.73
N ALA A 75 -6.54 10.39 15.87
CA ALA A 75 -7.59 10.85 14.93
C ALA A 75 -7.10 10.97 13.47
N ALA A 76 -5.80 11.22 13.24
CA ALA A 76 -5.21 11.29 11.90
C ALA A 76 -5.41 9.99 11.11
N SER A 77 -5.47 8.85 11.81
CA SER A 77 -5.69 7.52 11.20
C SER A 77 -7.08 7.34 10.58
N LEU A 78 -8.05 8.22 10.90
CA LEU A 78 -9.37 8.21 10.26
C LEU A 78 -9.29 8.47 8.75
N VAL A 79 -8.29 9.25 8.31
CA VAL A 79 -8.11 9.53 6.88
C VAL A 79 -7.77 8.26 6.09
N PRO A 80 -6.67 7.55 6.39
CA PRO A 80 -6.39 6.29 5.71
C PRO A 80 -7.50 5.26 5.93
N ALA A 81 -8.21 5.26 7.06
CA ALA A 81 -9.33 4.35 7.26
C ALA A 81 -10.46 4.54 6.23
N LEU A 82 -10.84 5.79 5.94
CA LEU A 82 -12.06 6.13 5.20
C LEU A 82 -11.84 6.33 3.70
N VAL A 83 -10.66 6.77 3.26
CA VAL A 83 -10.35 7.02 1.84
C VAL A 83 -10.71 5.85 0.91
N PRO A 84 -10.38 4.57 1.21
CA PRO A 84 -10.77 3.45 0.36
C PRO A 84 -12.30 3.29 0.21
N TRP A 85 -13.05 3.51 1.29
CA TRP A 85 -14.51 3.39 1.29
C TRP A 85 -15.17 4.47 0.44
N LEU A 86 -14.64 5.69 0.48
CA LEU A 86 -15.14 6.78 -0.35
C LEU A 86 -14.91 6.50 -1.84
N PHE A 87 -13.79 5.86 -2.21
CA PHE A 87 -13.57 5.40 -3.58
C PHE A 87 -14.50 4.26 -4.00
N CYS A 88 -15.01 3.44 -3.07
CA CYS A 88 -16.00 2.40 -3.41
C CYS A 88 -17.28 3.01 -4.02
N LEU A 89 -17.66 4.23 -3.61
CA LEU A 89 -18.80 4.95 -4.17
C LEU A 89 -18.62 5.21 -5.68
N ALA A 90 -17.41 5.60 -6.10
CA ALA A 90 -17.07 5.77 -7.51
C ALA A 90 -16.94 4.42 -8.24
N ALA A 91 -16.34 3.41 -7.59
CA ALA A 91 -15.98 2.15 -8.24
C ALA A 91 -17.16 1.20 -8.51
N PHE A 92 -18.18 1.19 -7.63
CA PHE A 92 -19.25 0.17 -7.65
C PHE A 92 -20.64 0.68 -8.05
N ARG A 93 -20.83 1.98 -8.31
CA ARG A 93 -22.16 2.55 -8.60
C ARG A 93 -22.70 2.25 -10.01
N HIS A 94 -22.12 1.31 -10.75
CA HIS A 94 -22.52 1.08 -12.14
C HIS A 94 -23.71 0.12 -12.26
N GLY A 95 -24.84 0.66 -12.73
CA GLY A 95 -25.89 -0.10 -13.42
C GLY A 95 -25.44 -0.54 -14.83
N ARG A 96 -26.17 -1.48 -15.43
CA ARG A 96 -25.80 -2.30 -16.61
C ARG A 96 -25.36 -1.58 -17.90
N ARG A 97 -25.41 -0.25 -18.01
CA ARG A 97 -25.04 0.48 -19.23
C ARG A 97 -23.64 1.07 -19.10
N ARG A 98 -22.64 0.35 -19.62
CA ARG A 98 -21.25 0.83 -19.71
C ARG A 98 -21.10 1.77 -20.91
N GLY A 99 -20.41 2.89 -20.71
CA GLY A 99 -19.83 3.67 -21.81
C GLY A 99 -20.49 5.01 -22.13
N SER A 100 -21.48 5.48 -21.37
CA SER A 100 -21.98 6.84 -21.53
C SER A 100 -21.00 7.86 -20.94
N LEU A 101 -20.80 8.99 -21.64
CA LEU A 101 -20.06 10.14 -21.12
C LEU A 101 -20.60 10.62 -19.76
N ARG A 102 -21.92 10.51 -19.55
CA ARG A 102 -22.55 10.86 -18.27
C ARG A 102 -22.03 9.98 -17.13
N ASP A 103 -21.95 8.67 -17.34
CA ASP A 103 -21.47 7.74 -16.32
C ASP A 103 -20.00 8.00 -15.97
N GLY A 104 -19.19 8.36 -16.97
CA GLY A 104 -17.81 8.79 -16.77
C GLY A 104 -17.70 10.07 -15.94
N LEU A 105 -18.51 11.08 -16.23
CA LEU A 105 -18.55 12.34 -15.47
C LEU A 105 -18.99 12.12 -14.02
N TYR A 106 -20.05 11.33 -13.79
CA TYR A 106 -20.50 11.01 -12.44
C TYR A 106 -19.46 10.22 -11.64
N ALA A 107 -18.80 9.23 -12.27
CA ALA A 107 -17.70 8.52 -11.63
C ALA A 107 -16.53 9.46 -11.30
N GLY A 108 -16.24 10.43 -12.18
CA GLY A 108 -15.28 11.50 -11.94
C GLY A 108 -15.64 12.37 -10.73
N VAL A 109 -16.89 12.82 -10.64
CA VAL A 109 -17.38 13.61 -9.48
C VAL A 109 -17.26 12.80 -8.19
N LEU A 110 -17.66 11.53 -8.20
CA LEU A 110 -17.53 10.66 -7.03
C LEU A 110 -16.06 10.37 -6.66
N ALA A 111 -15.14 10.38 -7.63
CA ALA A 111 -13.71 10.25 -7.38
C ALA A 111 -13.10 11.49 -6.69
N ILE A 112 -13.80 12.63 -6.67
CA ILE A 112 -13.40 13.85 -5.93
C ILE A 112 -13.80 13.76 -4.44
N VAL A 113 -14.80 12.93 -4.10
CA VAL A 113 -15.31 12.79 -2.71
C VAL A 113 -14.21 12.52 -1.68
N PRO A 114 -13.21 11.64 -1.91
CA PRO A 114 -12.10 11.46 -0.98
C PRO A 114 -11.29 12.74 -0.73
N PHE A 115 -11.07 13.59 -1.74
CA PHE A 115 -10.38 14.86 -1.56
C PHE A 115 -11.22 15.83 -0.73
N ALA A 116 -12.51 15.94 -1.05
CA ALA A 116 -13.44 16.79 -0.30
C ALA A 116 -13.51 16.37 1.18
N PHE A 117 -13.53 15.07 1.45
CA PHE A 117 -13.47 14.53 2.80
C PHE A 117 -12.19 14.91 3.53
N VAL A 118 -11.01 14.74 2.90
CA VAL A 118 -9.72 15.11 3.50
C VAL A 118 -9.68 16.60 3.86
N ILE A 119 -10.12 17.47 2.94
CA ILE A 119 -10.20 18.91 3.17
C ILE A 119 -11.15 19.21 4.33
N ALA A 120 -12.38 18.70 4.27
CA ALA A 120 -13.39 18.94 5.30
C ALA A 120 -12.91 18.47 6.69
N PHE A 121 -12.25 17.31 6.76
CA PHE A 121 -11.69 16.78 8.00
C PHE A 121 -10.67 17.75 8.61
N PHE A 122 -9.68 18.21 7.83
CA PHE A 122 -8.66 19.13 8.33
C PHE A 122 -9.21 20.53 8.63
N GLN A 123 -10.22 20.99 7.88
CA GLN A 123 -10.89 22.27 8.16
C GLN A 123 -11.69 22.21 9.47
N CYS A 124 -12.41 21.12 9.73
CA CYS A 124 -13.07 20.90 11.01
C CYS A 124 -12.06 20.83 12.17
N CYS A 125 -10.95 20.12 12.00
CA CYS A 125 -9.88 20.07 13.00
C CYS A 125 -9.29 21.47 13.27
N ALA A 126 -8.98 22.24 12.21
CA ALA A 126 -8.48 23.60 12.34
C ALA A 126 -9.48 24.54 13.04
N ALA A 127 -10.78 24.41 12.76
CA ALA A 127 -11.83 25.17 13.46
C ALA A 127 -11.86 24.86 14.97
N MET A 128 -11.49 23.63 15.36
CA MET A 128 -11.33 23.22 16.76
C MET A 128 -9.93 23.54 17.34
N ARG A 129 -9.07 24.27 16.61
CA ARG A 129 -7.67 24.54 16.97
C ARG A 129 -6.85 23.28 17.22
N PHE A 130 -7.14 22.24 16.45
CA PHE A 130 -6.54 20.92 16.57
C PHE A 130 -5.88 20.53 15.25
N TRP A 131 -4.60 20.14 15.27
CA TRP A 131 -3.86 19.71 14.08
C TRP A 131 -3.43 18.26 14.22
N PRO A 132 -4.17 17.30 13.65
CA PRO A 132 -3.90 15.87 13.84
C PRO A 132 -2.56 15.44 13.24
N VAL A 133 -2.07 16.18 12.23
CA VAL A 133 -0.79 15.96 11.55
C VAL A 133 -0.12 17.33 11.33
N PRO A 134 1.19 17.48 11.59
CA PRO A 134 1.92 18.71 11.30
C PRO A 134 1.81 19.11 9.82
N ALA A 135 1.65 20.42 9.57
CA ALA A 135 1.55 20.99 8.23
C ALA A 135 2.94 21.27 7.63
N ASP A 136 3.85 20.29 7.70
CA ASP A 136 5.21 20.43 7.18
C ASP A 136 5.30 19.89 5.74
N ARG A 137 6.14 20.53 4.93
CA ARG A 137 6.45 20.05 3.58
C ARG A 137 7.18 18.71 3.65
N LEU A 138 6.92 17.81 2.71
CA LEU A 138 7.71 16.59 2.57
C LEU A 138 9.11 16.94 2.07
N GLY A 139 10.13 16.58 2.86
CA GLY A 139 11.52 16.71 2.45
C GLY A 139 11.90 15.68 1.39
N ALA A 140 12.97 15.93 0.63
CA ALA A 140 13.48 14.97 -0.36
C ALA A 140 13.82 13.60 0.27
N GLN A 141 14.35 13.62 1.50
CA GLN A 141 14.65 12.43 2.29
C GLN A 141 13.42 11.55 2.60
N THR A 142 12.22 12.12 2.62
CA THR A 142 10.99 11.39 2.91
C THR A 142 10.69 10.32 1.84
N TRP A 143 11.15 10.54 0.61
CA TRP A 143 11.01 9.60 -0.49
C TRP A 143 11.94 8.40 -0.40
N ALA A 144 12.99 8.45 0.44
CA ALA A 144 13.82 7.28 0.73
C ALA A 144 13.00 6.14 1.36
N GLY A 145 11.88 6.46 2.03
CA GLY A 145 10.93 5.48 2.56
C GLY A 145 10.29 4.58 1.49
N LEU A 146 10.29 4.99 0.21
CA LEU A 146 9.89 4.10 -0.89
C LEU A 146 10.84 2.91 -1.06
N LEU A 147 12.14 3.10 -0.78
CA LEU A 147 13.15 2.05 -0.92
C LEU A 147 13.42 1.34 0.41
N VAL A 148 13.44 2.10 1.49
CA VAL A 148 13.78 1.62 2.83
C VAL A 148 12.70 2.12 3.80
N PRO A 149 11.52 1.47 3.81
CA PRO A 149 10.37 1.94 4.60
C PRO A 149 10.68 2.01 6.10
N GLN A 150 11.59 1.16 6.59
CA GLN A 150 12.05 1.15 7.98
C GLN A 150 12.87 2.40 8.37
N ALA A 151 13.53 3.06 7.41
CA ALA A 151 14.31 4.25 7.70
C ALA A 151 13.43 5.51 7.76
N VAL A 152 12.35 5.54 6.98
CA VAL A 152 11.47 6.70 6.87
C VAL A 152 9.99 6.26 6.83
N PRO A 153 9.33 6.15 7.99
CA PRO A 153 7.92 5.77 8.05
C PRO A 153 7.01 6.84 7.43
N GLY A 154 5.87 6.39 6.91
CA GLY A 154 4.82 7.26 6.36
C GLY A 154 4.82 7.43 4.85
N VAL A 155 5.73 6.78 4.11
CA VAL A 155 5.70 6.73 2.63
C VAL A 155 5.97 5.31 2.15
N GLY A 156 5.24 4.90 1.11
CA GLY A 156 5.51 3.66 0.39
C GLY A 156 4.81 2.42 0.94
N VAL A 157 5.29 1.28 0.45
CA VAL A 157 4.83 -0.07 0.78
C VAL A 157 6.01 -0.89 1.30
N HIS A 158 5.77 -2.05 1.90
CA HIS A 158 6.86 -2.96 2.31
C HIS A 158 7.64 -3.49 1.09
N HIS A 159 8.77 -4.14 1.35
CA HIS A 159 9.76 -4.53 0.33
C HIS A 159 9.20 -5.48 -0.74
N VAL A 160 8.54 -6.56 -0.32
CA VAL A 160 7.92 -7.54 -1.23
C VAL A 160 6.75 -6.90 -2.00
N PRO A 161 5.81 -6.18 -1.34
CA PRO A 161 4.81 -5.39 -2.05
C PRO A 161 5.39 -4.42 -3.09
N LEU A 162 6.55 -3.79 -2.86
CA LEU A 162 7.15 -2.88 -3.84
C LEU A 162 7.51 -3.60 -5.14
N VAL A 163 8.05 -4.81 -5.05
CA VAL A 163 8.35 -5.65 -6.23
C VAL A 163 7.06 -5.98 -6.99
N LEU A 164 6.00 -6.34 -6.26
CA LEU A 164 4.68 -6.62 -6.86
C LEU A 164 4.04 -5.37 -7.46
N LEU A 165 4.28 -4.19 -6.89
CA LEU A 165 3.83 -2.91 -7.43
C LEU A 165 4.47 -2.64 -8.80
N VAL A 166 5.76 -2.94 -8.99
CA VAL A 166 6.43 -2.79 -10.30
C VAL A 166 5.73 -3.65 -11.37
N VAL A 167 5.41 -4.90 -11.04
CA VAL A 167 4.66 -5.80 -11.93
C VAL A 167 3.25 -5.27 -12.18
N GLY A 168 2.55 -4.82 -11.13
CA GLY A 168 1.21 -4.25 -11.23
C GLY A 168 1.15 -3.00 -12.10
N LEU A 169 2.15 -2.12 -11.99
CA LEU A 169 2.30 -0.92 -12.83
C LEU A 169 2.51 -1.30 -14.29
N ALA A 170 3.36 -2.29 -14.58
CA ALA A 170 3.58 -2.76 -15.96
C ALA A 170 2.29 -3.31 -16.58
N VAL A 171 1.56 -4.15 -15.84
CA VAL A 171 0.25 -4.68 -16.28
C VAL A 171 -0.77 -3.56 -16.48
N HIS A 172 -0.78 -2.58 -15.59
CA HIS A 172 -1.67 -1.43 -15.70
C HIS A 172 -1.35 -0.55 -16.93
N ALA A 173 -0.07 -0.29 -17.20
CA ALA A 173 0.37 0.44 -18.37
C ALA A 173 -0.06 -0.27 -19.67
N LEU A 174 0.09 -1.59 -19.73
CA LEU A 174 -0.40 -2.41 -20.85
C LEU A 174 -1.92 -2.33 -21.02
N ALA A 175 -2.67 -2.18 -19.91
CA ALA A 175 -4.13 -2.03 -19.94
C ALA A 175 -4.60 -0.62 -20.38
N ARG A 176 -3.71 0.37 -20.51
CA ARG A 176 -3.96 1.74 -20.99
C ARG A 176 -5.11 2.48 -20.28
N ARG A 177 -5.25 2.30 -18.96
CA ARG A 177 -6.36 2.90 -18.18
C ARG A 177 -5.94 4.22 -17.53
N ALA A 178 -6.10 5.33 -18.25
CA ALA A 178 -5.66 6.65 -17.77
C ALA A 178 -6.52 7.25 -16.62
N GLY A 179 -7.80 6.87 -16.49
CA GLY A 179 -8.72 7.52 -15.54
C GLY A 179 -8.22 7.59 -14.09
N PRO A 180 -7.89 6.43 -13.45
CA PRO A 180 -7.34 6.43 -12.10
C PRO A 180 -6.01 7.18 -11.97
N LEU A 181 -5.19 7.24 -13.03
CA LEU A 181 -3.90 7.93 -13.00
C LEU A 181 -4.06 9.44 -12.83
N VAL A 182 -5.13 10.04 -13.34
CA VAL A 182 -5.42 11.47 -13.15
C VAL A 182 -5.63 11.78 -11.67
N VAL A 183 -6.44 10.96 -10.99
CA VAL A 183 -6.72 11.07 -9.54
C VAL A 183 -5.42 10.94 -8.73
N VAL A 184 -4.60 9.96 -9.08
CA VAL A 184 -3.29 9.73 -8.45
C VAL A 184 -2.35 10.92 -8.68
N ALA A 185 -2.26 11.43 -9.91
CA ALA A 185 -1.40 12.55 -10.27
C ALA A 185 -1.77 13.82 -9.50
N VAL A 186 -3.06 14.17 -9.44
CA VAL A 186 -3.53 15.33 -8.66
C VAL A 186 -3.14 15.18 -7.20
N SER A 187 -3.33 14.00 -6.61
CA SER A 187 -2.97 13.75 -5.22
C SER A 187 -1.46 13.82 -4.95
N LEU A 188 -0.64 13.35 -5.88
CA LEU A 188 0.82 13.47 -5.79
C LEU A 188 1.28 14.92 -5.88
N VAL A 189 0.69 15.72 -6.78
CA VAL A 189 0.96 17.17 -6.85
C VAL A 189 0.63 17.85 -5.53
N LEU A 190 -0.51 17.52 -4.92
CA LEU A 190 -0.88 18.03 -3.60
C LEU A 190 0.07 17.55 -2.49
N ALA A 191 0.54 16.31 -2.55
CA ALA A 191 1.52 15.78 -1.59
C ALA A 191 2.91 16.42 -1.70
N MET A 192 3.29 16.91 -2.89
CA MET A 192 4.56 17.61 -3.14
C MET A 192 4.44 19.12 -2.92
N SER A 193 3.22 19.63 -2.75
CA SER A 193 2.95 21.05 -2.55
C SER A 193 3.14 21.46 -1.09
N PRO A 194 3.32 22.76 -0.80
CA PRO A 194 3.10 23.30 0.53
C PRO A 194 1.69 22.94 1.03
N PRO A 195 1.44 22.94 2.36
CA PRO A 195 0.11 22.66 2.89
C PRO A 195 -0.97 23.48 2.19
N VAL A 196 -1.92 22.79 1.55
CA VAL A 196 -3.06 23.41 0.86
C VAL A 196 -4.27 23.28 1.76
N LEU A 197 -4.97 24.38 2.04
CA LEU A 197 -6.16 24.39 2.90
C LEU A 197 -5.95 23.70 4.26
N GLN A 198 -4.80 23.96 4.91
CA GLN A 198 -4.42 23.38 6.20
C GLN A 198 -4.26 21.84 6.18
N VAL A 199 -4.33 21.19 5.02
CA VAL A 199 -4.09 19.75 4.89
C VAL A 199 -2.58 19.48 4.86
N SER A 200 -2.12 18.61 5.75
CA SER A 200 -0.73 18.16 5.73
C SER A 200 -0.39 17.39 4.44
N PRO A 201 0.71 17.72 3.74
CA PRO A 201 1.09 17.07 2.49
C PRO A 201 1.16 15.54 2.54
N VAL A 202 1.58 14.95 3.67
CA VAL A 202 1.65 13.48 3.84
C VAL A 202 0.28 12.81 3.71
N VAL A 203 -0.80 13.50 4.04
CA VAL A 203 -2.16 12.95 4.05
C VAL A 203 -2.63 12.69 2.63
N TRP A 204 -2.21 13.53 1.67
CA TRP A 204 -2.49 13.33 0.26
C TRP A 204 -1.86 12.05 -0.29
N LEU A 205 -0.90 11.42 0.39
CA LEU A 205 -0.38 10.12 0.00
C LEU A 205 -1.36 8.97 0.26
N ALA A 206 -2.47 9.18 0.97
CA ALA A 206 -3.48 8.14 1.18
C ALA A 206 -4.04 7.62 -0.14
N ILE A 207 -4.34 8.51 -1.08
CA ILE A 207 -4.92 8.19 -2.38
C ILE A 207 -3.95 7.39 -3.27
N PRO A 208 -2.71 7.86 -3.55
CA PRO A 208 -1.76 7.08 -4.33
C PRO A 208 -1.38 5.77 -3.63
N THR A 209 -1.39 5.71 -2.30
CA THR A 209 -1.09 4.47 -1.57
C THR A 209 -2.23 3.44 -1.69
N VAL A 210 -3.51 3.84 -1.64
CA VAL A 210 -4.64 2.94 -1.95
C VAL A 210 -4.45 2.37 -3.36
N TYR A 211 -4.16 3.24 -4.31
CA TYR A 211 -3.97 2.83 -5.69
C TYR A 211 -2.79 1.87 -5.86
N ALA A 212 -1.66 2.20 -5.26
CA ALA A 212 -0.48 1.33 -5.23
C ALA A 212 -0.82 -0.03 -4.62
N ALA A 213 -1.54 -0.07 -3.50
CA ALA A 213 -1.94 -1.33 -2.87
C ALA A 213 -2.86 -2.18 -3.76
N VAL A 214 -3.78 -1.58 -4.51
CA VAL A 214 -4.56 -2.29 -5.55
C VAL A 214 -3.63 -2.85 -6.63
N LEU A 215 -2.64 -2.08 -7.09
CA LEU A 215 -1.67 -2.55 -8.08
C LEU A 215 -0.75 -3.65 -7.55
N VAL A 216 -0.38 -3.63 -6.27
CA VAL A 216 0.31 -4.76 -5.62
C VAL A 216 -0.51 -6.03 -5.74
N GLY A 217 -1.82 -5.95 -5.46
CA GLY A 217 -2.72 -7.09 -5.64
C GLY A 217 -2.82 -7.56 -7.10
N VAL A 218 -2.84 -6.62 -8.06
CA VAL A 218 -2.76 -6.96 -9.50
C VAL A 218 -1.46 -7.71 -9.80
N GLY A 219 -0.32 -7.21 -9.33
CA GLY A 219 0.98 -7.87 -9.50
C GLY A 219 1.01 -9.27 -8.89
N ALA A 220 0.49 -9.43 -7.67
CA ALA A 220 0.37 -10.74 -7.01
C ALA A 220 -0.46 -11.72 -7.84
N GLN A 221 -1.62 -11.28 -8.34
CA GLN A 221 -2.49 -12.10 -9.20
C GLN A 221 -1.77 -12.48 -10.50
N THR A 222 -1.05 -11.54 -11.12
CA THR A 222 -0.27 -11.79 -12.33
C THR A 222 0.80 -12.85 -12.10
N LEU A 223 1.60 -12.76 -11.03
CA LEU A 223 2.64 -13.76 -10.75
C LEU A 223 2.03 -15.13 -10.43
N ALA A 224 0.94 -15.18 -9.67
CA ALA A 224 0.29 -16.45 -9.31
C ALA A 224 -0.28 -17.19 -10.54
N TRP A 225 -0.82 -16.44 -11.50
CA TRP A 225 -1.45 -16.99 -12.69
C TRP A 225 -0.56 -17.03 -13.93
N ALA A 226 0.66 -16.48 -13.86
CA ALA A 226 1.59 -16.43 -14.98
C ALA A 226 1.81 -17.78 -15.68
N GLY A 227 1.51 -17.86 -16.96
CA GLY A 227 1.85 -19.01 -17.80
C GLY A 227 3.29 -18.95 -18.30
N ARG A 228 3.66 -19.93 -19.14
CA ARG A 228 4.98 -19.97 -19.79
C ARG A 228 5.22 -18.75 -20.71
N ALA A 229 4.14 -18.20 -21.29
CA ALA A 229 4.15 -16.99 -22.11
C ALA A 229 4.36 -15.69 -21.30
N ASP A 230 4.08 -15.71 -19.99
CA ASP A 230 4.19 -14.53 -19.12
C ASP A 230 5.60 -14.38 -18.51
N GLY A 231 6.62 -14.97 -19.14
CA GLY A 231 8.00 -14.95 -18.67
C GLY A 231 8.56 -13.54 -18.48
N GLY A 232 8.06 -12.55 -19.23
CA GLY A 232 8.43 -11.15 -19.06
C GLY A 232 8.01 -10.56 -17.71
N ALA A 233 6.79 -10.85 -17.23
CA ALA A 233 6.30 -10.36 -15.93
C ALA A 233 7.05 -11.02 -14.76
N LEU A 234 7.34 -12.31 -14.88
CA LEU A 234 8.13 -13.08 -13.92
C LEU A 234 9.59 -12.59 -13.87
N GLY A 235 10.18 -12.32 -15.04
CA GLY A 235 11.52 -11.75 -15.17
C GLY A 235 11.60 -10.32 -14.62
N LEU A 236 10.58 -9.50 -14.85
CA LEU A 236 10.48 -8.14 -14.30
C LEU A 236 10.45 -8.17 -12.76
N ALA A 237 9.67 -9.06 -12.15
CA ALA A 237 9.63 -9.21 -10.70
C ALA A 237 11.00 -9.60 -10.13
N LEU A 238 11.65 -10.60 -10.73
CA LEU A 238 12.97 -11.05 -10.31
C LEU A 238 14.03 -9.96 -10.48
N GLY A 239 14.03 -9.29 -11.63
CA GLY A 239 14.95 -8.19 -11.92
C GLY A 239 14.76 -7.02 -10.97
N ALA A 240 13.52 -6.58 -10.74
CA ALA A 240 13.22 -5.50 -9.79
C ALA A 240 13.67 -5.86 -8.36
N ALA A 241 13.37 -7.08 -7.90
CA ALA A 241 13.80 -7.54 -6.58
C ALA A 241 15.33 -7.59 -6.45
N GLY A 242 16.03 -8.10 -7.47
CA GLY A 242 17.49 -8.16 -7.50
C GLY A 242 18.15 -6.78 -7.50
N VAL A 243 17.64 -5.85 -8.32
CA VAL A 243 18.13 -4.46 -8.37
C VAL A 243 17.90 -3.78 -7.02
N LEU A 244 16.71 -3.90 -6.43
CA LEU A 244 16.41 -3.29 -5.14
C LEU A 244 17.30 -3.86 -4.02
N ALA A 245 17.49 -5.19 -3.97
CA ALA A 245 18.38 -5.84 -3.01
C ALA A 245 19.83 -5.36 -3.14
N ALA A 246 20.34 -5.25 -4.37
CA ALA A 246 21.69 -4.78 -4.65
C ALA A 246 21.86 -3.31 -4.25
N VAL A 247 20.91 -2.44 -4.62
CA VAL A 247 20.94 -1.01 -4.28
C VAL A 247 20.95 -0.82 -2.76
N THR A 248 20.05 -1.47 -2.03
CA THR A 248 20.03 -1.35 -0.56
C THR A 248 21.27 -1.96 0.10
N GLY A 249 21.83 -3.04 -0.47
CA GLY A 249 23.09 -3.61 -0.01
C GLY A 249 24.27 -2.65 -0.16
N VAL A 250 24.39 -1.99 -1.32
CA VAL A 250 25.43 -0.98 -1.58
C VAL A 250 25.26 0.23 -0.67
N LEU A 251 24.01 0.68 -0.44
CA LEU A 251 23.73 1.77 0.52
C LEU A 251 24.17 1.39 1.95
N GLY A 252 23.91 0.14 2.36
CA GLY A 252 24.37 -0.37 3.66
C GLY A 252 25.88 -0.44 3.82
N LEU A 253 26.62 -0.69 2.72
CA LEU A 253 28.09 -0.62 2.73
C LEU A 253 28.61 0.83 2.79
N ARG A 254 27.90 1.78 2.16
CA ARG A 254 28.35 3.17 2.03
C ARG A 254 28.08 4.02 3.27
N PHE A 255 26.92 3.88 3.91
CA PHE A 255 26.46 4.80 4.96
C PHE A 255 26.76 4.31 6.39
N SER A 256 27.87 3.58 6.59
CA SER A 256 28.17 2.77 7.79
C SER A 256 27.23 1.56 7.88
N PRO A 257 27.63 0.39 8.44
CA PRO A 257 26.78 -0.79 8.53
C PRO A 257 25.61 -0.60 9.51
N SER A 258 24.69 0.30 9.18
CA SER A 258 23.38 0.39 9.82
C SER A 258 22.59 -0.84 9.41
N SER A 259 22.08 -1.58 10.41
CA SER A 259 21.29 -2.80 10.21
C SER A 259 20.12 -2.59 9.24
N VAL A 260 19.53 -1.38 9.23
CA VAL A 260 18.32 -1.04 8.46
C VAL A 260 18.47 -1.28 6.95
N TYR A 261 19.58 -0.86 6.33
CA TYR A 261 19.80 -1.07 4.89
C TYR A 261 20.05 -2.55 4.54
N PHE A 262 20.76 -3.28 5.41
CA PHE A 262 20.99 -4.71 5.24
C PHE A 262 19.73 -5.53 5.46
N ASP A 263 18.86 -5.13 6.40
CA ASP A 263 17.56 -5.76 6.62
C ASP A 263 16.63 -5.55 5.42
N ALA A 264 16.60 -4.34 4.84
CA ALA A 264 15.92 -4.08 3.58
C ALA A 264 16.47 -4.95 2.43
N ALA A 265 17.80 -5.08 2.32
CA ALA A 265 18.44 -5.91 1.31
C ALA A 265 18.06 -7.40 1.45
N ARG A 266 17.97 -7.91 2.69
CA ARG A 266 17.52 -9.28 2.98
C ARG A 266 16.06 -9.49 2.59
N LEU A 267 15.18 -8.54 2.86
CA LEU A 267 13.76 -8.62 2.50
C LEU A 267 13.54 -8.53 0.98
N TYR A 268 14.28 -7.68 0.27
CA TYR A 268 14.31 -7.70 -1.20
C TYR A 268 14.92 -8.99 -1.76
N GLY A 269 15.95 -9.53 -1.12
CA GLY A 269 16.52 -10.84 -1.45
C GLY A 269 15.49 -11.96 -1.32
N LEU A 270 14.67 -11.94 -0.26
CA LEU A 270 13.55 -12.86 -0.09
C LEU A 270 12.52 -12.71 -1.23
N ALA A 271 12.22 -11.49 -1.66
CA ALA A 271 11.37 -11.23 -2.82
C ALA A 271 11.98 -11.76 -4.13
N ALA A 272 13.31 -11.73 -4.28
CA ALA A 272 14.01 -12.29 -5.42
C ALA A 272 13.91 -13.82 -5.43
N VAL A 273 14.13 -14.48 -4.29
CA VAL A 273 13.96 -15.94 -4.14
C VAL A 273 12.53 -16.36 -4.46
N MET A 274 11.54 -15.63 -3.93
CA MET A 274 10.12 -15.83 -4.23
C MET A 274 9.86 -15.74 -5.74
N SER A 275 10.36 -14.68 -6.39
CA SER A 275 10.17 -14.45 -7.83
C SER A 275 10.86 -15.53 -8.68
N ALA A 276 12.07 -15.95 -8.29
CA ALA A 276 12.81 -17.02 -8.96
C ALA A 276 12.09 -18.37 -8.85
N ALA A 277 11.55 -18.70 -7.66
CA ALA A 277 10.78 -19.93 -7.45
C ALA A 277 9.52 -19.95 -8.33
N ILE A 278 8.77 -18.85 -8.38
CA ILE A 278 7.58 -18.74 -9.24
C ILE A 278 7.96 -18.80 -10.72
N LEU A 279 9.06 -18.15 -11.12
CA LEU A 279 9.60 -18.21 -12.48
C LEU A 279 9.97 -19.64 -12.88
N PHE A 280 10.62 -20.39 -11.99
CA PHE A 280 10.98 -21.79 -12.22
C PHE A 280 9.75 -22.67 -12.43
N ILE A 281 8.73 -22.53 -11.57
CA ILE A 281 7.43 -23.21 -11.72
C ILE A 281 6.74 -22.78 -13.03
N GLY A 282 6.87 -21.51 -13.43
CA GLY A 282 6.37 -20.99 -14.71
C GLY A 282 7.03 -21.65 -15.92
N ARG A 283 8.35 -21.77 -15.90
CA ARG A 283 9.13 -22.37 -17.00
C ARG A 283 8.90 -23.86 -17.15
N SER A 284 8.77 -24.60 -16.06
CA SER A 284 8.45 -26.04 -16.11
C SER A 284 7.09 -26.31 -16.79
N GLY A 285 6.20 -25.30 -16.86
CA GLY A 285 4.84 -25.45 -17.38
C GLY A 285 3.87 -26.09 -16.41
N ALA A 286 4.30 -26.33 -15.16
CA ALA A 286 3.44 -26.83 -14.11
C ALA A 286 2.40 -25.77 -13.73
N ARG A 287 1.11 -26.16 -13.74
CA ARG A 287 -0.02 -25.30 -13.38
C ARG A 287 -0.31 -25.29 -11.87
N TRP A 288 0.75 -25.18 -11.07
CA TRP A 288 0.66 -25.24 -9.60
C TRP A 288 0.29 -23.88 -9.00
N HIS A 289 -0.88 -23.35 -9.37
CA HIS A 289 -1.34 -22.04 -8.91
C HIS A 289 -1.47 -21.97 -7.38
N GLY A 290 -1.88 -23.06 -6.73
CA GLY A 290 -1.94 -23.14 -5.27
C GLY A 290 -0.58 -22.96 -4.60
N LEU A 291 0.47 -23.61 -5.11
CA LEU A 291 1.83 -23.47 -4.58
C LEU A 291 2.36 -22.04 -4.75
N ARG A 292 2.10 -21.41 -5.90
CA ARG A 292 2.52 -20.02 -6.14
C ARG A 292 1.83 -19.05 -5.18
N TRP A 293 0.53 -19.24 -4.93
CA TRP A 293 -0.18 -18.48 -3.90
C TRP A 293 0.40 -18.72 -2.51
N ALA A 294 0.71 -19.96 -2.14
CA ALA A 294 1.31 -20.26 -0.85
C ALA A 294 2.66 -19.54 -0.69
N ILE A 295 3.54 -19.61 -1.71
CA ILE A 295 4.83 -18.91 -1.71
C ILE A 295 4.64 -17.39 -1.56
N LEU A 296 3.76 -16.78 -2.36
CA LEU A 296 3.45 -15.34 -2.29
C LEU A 296 2.93 -14.93 -0.91
N MET A 297 1.98 -15.69 -0.35
CA MET A 297 1.35 -15.38 0.93
C MET A 297 2.32 -15.52 2.09
N VAL A 298 3.18 -16.55 2.08
CA VAL A 298 4.20 -16.74 3.13
C VAL A 298 5.22 -15.60 3.11
N VAL A 299 5.80 -15.31 1.94
CA VAL A 299 6.85 -14.29 1.81
C VAL A 299 6.31 -12.88 2.13
N LEU A 300 5.12 -12.55 1.63
CA LEU A 300 4.50 -11.26 1.91
C LEU A 300 4.04 -11.17 3.37
N GLY A 301 3.49 -12.24 3.94
CA GLY A 301 3.12 -12.29 5.35
C GLY A 301 4.32 -12.05 6.27
N LEU A 302 5.47 -12.67 5.96
CA LEU A 302 6.72 -12.43 6.68
C LEU A 302 7.19 -10.98 6.57
N ASP A 303 7.29 -10.44 5.36
CA ASP A 303 7.72 -9.04 5.14
C ASP A 303 6.77 -8.05 5.83
N LEU A 304 5.46 -8.26 5.76
CA LEU A 304 4.48 -7.39 6.40
C LEU A 304 4.56 -7.47 7.93
N ILE A 305 4.62 -8.66 8.53
CA ILE A 305 4.68 -8.80 10.00
C ILE A 305 6.01 -8.25 10.54
N LEU A 306 7.14 -8.64 9.93
CA LEU A 306 8.46 -8.19 10.37
C LEU A 306 8.63 -6.68 10.15
N GLY A 307 8.28 -6.19 8.95
CA GLY A 307 8.34 -4.78 8.61
C GLY A 307 7.43 -3.93 9.49
N ALA A 308 6.18 -4.36 9.71
CA ALA A 308 5.25 -3.65 10.57
C ALA A 308 5.70 -3.61 12.03
N ARG A 309 6.20 -4.72 12.59
CA ARG A 309 6.68 -4.76 13.98
C ARG A 309 7.89 -3.85 14.20
N LEU A 310 8.85 -3.86 13.27
CA LEU A 310 10.01 -2.97 13.34
C LEU A 310 9.57 -1.51 13.32
N LEU A 311 8.67 -1.15 12.41
CA LEU A 311 8.10 0.20 12.32
C LEU A 311 7.37 0.62 13.59
N VAL A 312 6.50 -0.25 14.11
CA VAL A 312 5.75 0.02 15.34
C VAL A 312 6.68 0.21 16.54
N SER A 313 7.78 -0.56 16.62
CA SER A 313 8.77 -0.42 17.69
C SER A 313 9.59 0.87 17.64
N GLN A 314 9.77 1.46 16.47
CA GLN A 314 10.54 2.70 16.26
C GLN A 314 9.72 3.98 16.45
N MET A 315 8.39 3.89 16.45
CA MET A 315 7.48 5.04 16.49
C MET A 315 6.94 5.35 17.89
N ARG A 316 7.52 4.74 18.94
CA ARG A 316 7.40 5.15 20.34
C ARG A 316 8.72 5.74 20.80
#